data_AF-A0A3C0R9R4-F1
#
_entry.id   AF-A0A3C0R9R4-F1
#
_cell.length_a   1.000
_cell.length_b   1.000
_cell.length_c   1.000
_cell.angle_alpha   90.00
_cell.angle_beta   90.00
_cell.angle_gamma   90.00
#
_symmetry.space_group_name_H-M   'P 1'
#
loop_
_entity.id
_entity.type
_entity.pdbx_description
1 polymer ?
#
loop_
_entity_poly.entity_id
_entity_poly.type
_entity_poly.pdbx_seq_one_letter_code
_entity_poly.pdbx_strand_id
1 'polypeptide(L)'
;MNFRLQLRWHSGIFTLVIIFFLASLTTLKAQPNTSISLDKPKKFEDRQLTSEKTAEKKNTLMRRFTQSGFTHYNYYFNAEQKLQDILIAAKGQFKEDYTQLLPFYNYTLDATANEQSMLDSLLYKCTAGILLHDLRNAWIDDLYLLLGKGYYYRKDFDSAAFTFQYINYAYAPKDDGYDIPLGSNASNTNGIFTIVTKEQRNLWKKIWTNPPVRNEALLWQVRTMIEQSKIAEASGLIELLQADPFFPNRLHPELHEVQAYLFYTQKIYDSAAFHLQESLSLAGNQPEKSRWQYLIAQLWQAAGKPAQAAVYYEKAADKTNNPVMEVYARLNLAEIQTKAGSGKTATHIQSLLQMSKREKYQAYQDIILYAAAKLAYQQGDYAMSEQILSKATKVIDADPEQRAKNFLLLGNIAYEQEKFSLASAAYDSLNTSLLPTVDQQLVTLRKPALANISKLQNTILLQDSLLKIAAMPVDTRNALLKKLVRQLRKEQGLKESADDLPSDNFNNNQTDNSNLFSNNNAADFYFANNGVKSRGFTEFKAKWGDRPDVDNWRRMAAVERTIQSFQPNMQQNSDALADNKPGSDNADITMET
;
A
#
# COMPACT_ATOMS: atom_id res chain seq x y z
N MET A 1 23.67 -74.31 -73.61
CA MET A 1 22.39 -74.86 -74.06
C MET A 1 21.44 -73.69 -74.26
N ASN A 2 21.16 -73.35 -75.53
CA ASN A 2 19.90 -72.82 -76.09
C ASN A 2 18.84 -72.30 -75.10
N PHE A 3 18.06 -71.25 -75.31
CA PHE A 3 17.85 -70.22 -76.33
C PHE A 3 16.64 -69.41 -75.78
N ARG A 4 16.38 -68.21 -76.30
CA ARG A 4 15.08 -67.48 -76.35
C ARG A 4 14.72 -66.44 -75.28
N LEU A 5 14.64 -65.19 -75.79
CA LEU A 5 13.50 -64.25 -75.78
C LEU A 5 12.93 -63.86 -74.39
N GLN A 6 12.76 -62.61 -74.00
CA GLN A 6 12.24 -61.44 -74.73
C GLN A 6 12.86 -60.15 -74.14
N LEU A 7 13.42 -59.29 -74.98
CA LEU A 7 12.80 -58.06 -75.48
C LEU A 7 12.59 -56.99 -74.38
N ARG A 8 13.55 -56.10 -74.12
CA ARG A 8 13.83 -54.80 -74.79
C ARG A 8 13.09 -53.62 -74.10
N TRP A 9 13.86 -52.57 -73.84
CA TRP A 9 13.50 -51.16 -73.56
C TRP A 9 13.41 -50.70 -72.09
N HIS A 10 14.53 -50.11 -71.66
CA HIS A 10 14.62 -48.71 -71.17
C HIS A 10 15.05 -48.48 -69.72
N SER A 11 16.37 -48.58 -69.56
CA SER A 11 17.28 -47.92 -68.62
C SER A 11 17.14 -46.38 -68.57
N GLY A 12 15.91 -45.87 -68.38
CA GLY A 12 15.62 -44.44 -68.24
C GLY A 12 14.44 -44.12 -67.31
N ILE A 13 13.70 -45.12 -66.82
CA ILE A 13 12.49 -44.89 -66.00
C ILE A 13 12.84 -44.78 -64.50
N PHE A 14 13.97 -45.30 -64.05
CA PHE A 14 14.37 -45.22 -62.64
C PHE A 14 15.06 -43.89 -62.25
N THR A 15 15.56 -43.13 -63.24
CA THR A 15 16.13 -41.79 -63.05
C THR A 15 15.14 -40.65 -63.35
N LEU A 16 14.07 -40.93 -64.11
CA LEU A 16 13.00 -39.95 -64.39
C LEU A 16 11.88 -39.94 -63.33
N VAL A 17 11.65 -41.03 -62.59
CA VAL A 17 10.64 -41.04 -61.51
C VAL A 17 11.12 -40.29 -60.25
N ILE A 18 12.43 -40.18 -60.04
CA ILE A 18 13.01 -39.37 -58.95
C ILE A 18 13.08 -37.87 -59.32
N ILE A 19 13.24 -37.54 -60.60
CA ILE A 19 13.24 -36.15 -61.09
C ILE A 19 11.81 -35.61 -61.28
N PHE A 20 10.81 -36.47 -61.53
CA PHE A 20 9.40 -36.06 -61.55
C PHE A 20 8.77 -35.93 -60.14
N PHE A 21 9.35 -36.54 -59.11
CA PHE A 21 8.94 -36.36 -57.70
C PHE A 21 9.55 -35.14 -57.01
N LEU A 22 10.53 -34.48 -57.65
CA LEU A 22 11.21 -33.28 -57.15
C LEU A 22 10.80 -31.99 -57.88
N ALA A 23 9.97 -32.06 -58.91
CA ALA A 23 9.55 -30.91 -59.72
C ALA A 23 8.06 -30.53 -59.60
N SER A 24 7.29 -31.18 -58.72
CA SER A 24 5.90 -30.80 -58.40
C SER A 24 5.71 -30.16 -57.02
N LEU A 25 6.80 -29.70 -56.38
CA LEU A 25 6.74 -28.79 -55.23
C LEU A 25 6.84 -27.35 -55.72
N THR A 26 5.79 -26.88 -56.39
CA THR A 26 5.57 -25.44 -56.60
C THR A 26 5.15 -24.82 -55.27
N THR A 27 6.14 -24.36 -54.52
CA THR A 27 6.17 -23.12 -53.74
C THR A 27 4.82 -22.59 -53.24
N LEU A 28 4.35 -23.09 -52.09
CA LEU A 28 3.56 -22.28 -51.18
C LEU A 28 4.55 -21.36 -50.44
N LYS A 29 4.57 -20.07 -50.78
CA LYS A 29 5.29 -19.08 -49.98
C LYS A 29 4.55 -18.91 -48.64
N ALA A 30 5.02 -19.59 -47.61
CA ALA A 30 4.89 -19.11 -46.24
C ALA A 30 5.64 -17.76 -46.11
N GLN A 31 5.21 -16.88 -45.19
CA GLN A 31 5.84 -15.57 -45.00
C GLN A 31 7.35 -15.73 -44.75
N PRO A 32 8.24 -14.92 -45.37
CA PRO A 32 9.58 -15.40 -45.70
C PRO A 32 10.59 -15.57 -44.56
N ASN A 33 10.31 -15.18 -43.31
CA ASN A 33 11.38 -15.06 -42.30
C ASN A 33 10.99 -15.38 -40.84
N THR A 34 10.00 -16.24 -40.58
CA THR A 34 9.74 -16.73 -39.22
C THR A 34 9.57 -18.24 -39.21
N SER A 35 10.68 -18.96 -39.02
CA SER A 35 10.65 -20.40 -38.69
C SER A 35 11.24 -20.60 -37.30
N ILE A 36 10.40 -20.45 -36.26
CA ILE A 36 10.72 -20.98 -34.94
C ILE A 36 10.24 -22.43 -34.94
N SER A 37 11.15 -23.39 -35.09
CA SER A 37 10.83 -24.81 -34.99
C SER A 37 10.71 -25.18 -33.50
N LEU A 38 9.48 -25.22 -33.00
CA LEU A 38 9.16 -25.83 -31.73
C LEU A 38 8.81 -27.29 -32.00
N ASP A 39 9.64 -28.23 -31.52
CA ASP A 39 9.37 -29.66 -31.67
C ASP A 39 8.06 -30.03 -30.95
N LYS A 40 7.05 -30.38 -31.74
CA LYS A 40 5.75 -30.82 -31.23
C LYS A 40 5.91 -32.23 -30.64
N PRO A 41 5.31 -32.54 -29.48
CA PRO A 41 5.34 -33.91 -28.96
C PRO A 41 4.72 -34.89 -29.96
N LYS A 42 5.29 -36.09 -30.12
CA LYS A 42 4.96 -37.13 -31.13
C LYS A 42 3.47 -37.35 -31.46
N LYS A 43 2.56 -37.12 -30.51
CA LYS A 43 1.10 -37.22 -30.71
C LYS A 43 0.49 -36.07 -31.52
N PHE A 44 1.22 -34.99 -31.75
CA PHE A 44 0.75 -33.75 -32.36
C PHE A 44 1.65 -33.24 -33.49
N GLU A 45 2.67 -34.02 -33.90
CA GLU A 45 3.58 -33.68 -35.00
C GLU A 45 2.81 -33.36 -36.30
N ASP A 46 1.81 -34.18 -36.65
CA ASP A 46 0.98 -33.98 -37.86
C ASP A 46 -0.13 -32.93 -37.70
N ARG A 47 -0.35 -32.41 -36.47
CA ARG A 47 -1.43 -31.45 -36.22
C ARG A 47 -0.95 -30.04 -36.52
N GLN A 48 -1.26 -29.59 -37.73
CA GLN A 48 -1.06 -28.19 -38.12
C GLN A 48 -2.00 -27.25 -37.35
N LEU A 49 -1.44 -26.14 -36.87
CA LEU A 49 -2.17 -25.09 -36.16
C LEU A 49 -3.04 -24.26 -37.12
N THR A 50 -4.06 -23.59 -36.59
CA THR A 50 -4.91 -22.74 -37.42
C THR A 50 -4.12 -21.56 -38.00
N SER A 51 -3.17 -21.01 -37.24
CA SER A 51 -2.27 -19.95 -37.69
C SER A 51 -1.40 -20.37 -38.88
N GLU A 52 -0.88 -21.60 -38.86
CA GLU A 52 -0.11 -22.21 -39.96
C GLU A 52 -0.96 -22.36 -41.24
N LYS A 53 -2.26 -22.64 -41.09
CA LYS A 53 -3.22 -22.77 -42.20
C LYS A 53 -3.79 -21.45 -42.72
N THR A 54 -3.27 -20.31 -42.26
CA THR A 54 -3.78 -18.98 -42.61
C THR A 54 -3.76 -18.73 -44.12
N ALA A 55 -2.65 -19.10 -44.79
CA ALA A 55 -2.48 -18.89 -46.22
C ALA A 55 -3.39 -19.82 -47.08
N GLU A 56 -3.72 -21.00 -46.57
CA GLU A 56 -4.45 -22.04 -47.32
C GLU A 56 -5.95 -21.77 -47.41
N LYS A 57 -6.53 -21.14 -46.37
CA LYS A 57 -7.98 -20.98 -46.26
C LYS A 57 -8.44 -19.58 -46.72
N LYS A 58 -9.55 -19.54 -47.47
CA LYS A 58 -10.20 -18.29 -47.92
C LYS A 58 -10.65 -17.41 -46.75
N ASN A 59 -10.43 -16.10 -46.85
CA ASN A 59 -10.79 -15.11 -45.83
C ASN A 59 -12.16 -14.46 -46.10
N THR A 60 -13.23 -15.24 -46.00
CA THR A 60 -14.61 -14.74 -46.26
C THR A 60 -15.11 -13.84 -45.13
N LEU A 61 -16.07 -12.96 -45.43
CA LEU A 61 -16.66 -12.04 -44.44
C LEU A 61 -17.23 -12.77 -43.21
N MET A 62 -18.00 -13.83 -43.43
CA MET A 62 -18.58 -14.62 -42.32
C MET A 62 -17.50 -15.28 -41.45
N ARG A 63 -16.43 -15.78 -42.07
CA ARG A 63 -15.31 -16.36 -41.34
C ARG A 63 -14.57 -15.30 -40.52
N ARG A 64 -14.34 -14.11 -41.07
CA ARG A 64 -13.74 -12.99 -40.33
C ARG A 64 -14.58 -12.63 -39.11
N PHE A 65 -15.89 -12.51 -39.28
CA PHE A 65 -16.81 -12.17 -38.19
C PHE A 65 -16.78 -13.21 -37.06
N THR A 66 -16.96 -14.50 -37.39
CA THR A 66 -16.99 -15.57 -36.38
C THR A 66 -15.64 -15.78 -35.69
N GLN A 67 -14.54 -15.74 -36.46
CA GLN A 67 -13.19 -15.83 -35.91
C GLN A 67 -12.88 -14.64 -35.01
N SER A 68 -13.21 -13.42 -35.43
CA SER A 68 -12.95 -12.22 -34.62
C SER A 68 -13.75 -12.24 -33.31
N GLY A 69 -15.02 -12.64 -33.35
CA GLY A 69 -15.83 -12.78 -32.14
C GLY A 69 -15.27 -13.83 -31.18
N PHE A 70 -14.87 -15.00 -31.70
CA PHE A 70 -14.29 -16.05 -30.86
C PHE A 70 -12.95 -15.63 -30.24
N THR A 71 -12.05 -15.03 -31.03
CA THR A 71 -10.75 -14.55 -30.54
C THR A 71 -10.92 -13.46 -29.49
N HIS A 72 -11.86 -12.53 -29.72
CA HIS A 72 -12.17 -11.46 -28.77
C HIS A 72 -12.61 -12.01 -27.41
N TYR A 73 -13.70 -12.77 -27.36
CA TYR A 73 -14.31 -13.15 -26.08
C TYR A 73 -13.55 -14.29 -25.37
N ASN A 74 -12.92 -15.22 -26.10
CA ASN A 74 -12.25 -16.36 -25.49
C ASN A 74 -10.80 -16.06 -25.08
N TYR A 75 -10.11 -15.20 -25.83
CA TYR A 75 -8.69 -14.91 -25.59
C TYR A 75 -8.47 -13.46 -25.18
N TYR A 76 -8.74 -12.49 -26.05
CA TYR A 76 -8.37 -11.09 -25.82
C TYR A 76 -9.02 -10.53 -24.55
N PHE A 77 -10.35 -10.59 -24.43
CA PHE A 77 -11.08 -10.08 -23.27
C PHE A 77 -10.60 -10.72 -21.96
N ASN A 78 -10.39 -12.04 -21.98
CA ASN A 78 -9.90 -12.77 -20.82
C ASN A 78 -8.43 -12.49 -20.48
N ALA A 79 -7.61 -12.16 -21.48
CA ALA A 79 -6.21 -11.76 -21.29
C ALA A 79 -6.16 -10.35 -20.71
N GLU A 80 -6.90 -9.40 -21.28
CA GLU A 80 -7.00 -8.03 -20.78
C GLU A 80 -7.51 -8.00 -19.33
N GLN A 81 -8.58 -8.75 -19.02
CA GLN A 81 -9.09 -8.82 -17.65
C GLN A 81 -8.02 -9.32 -16.67
N LYS A 82 -7.24 -10.35 -17.05
CA LYS A 82 -6.13 -10.82 -16.20
C LYS A 82 -5.05 -9.77 -15.99
N LEU A 83 -4.71 -9.03 -17.05
CA LEU A 83 -3.75 -7.95 -16.92
C LEU A 83 -4.24 -6.89 -15.92
N GLN A 84 -5.53 -6.53 -15.99
CA GLN A 84 -6.14 -5.62 -15.01
C GLN A 84 -6.13 -6.21 -13.60
N ASP A 85 -6.45 -7.49 -13.43
CA ASP A 85 -6.44 -8.16 -12.12
C ASP A 85 -5.03 -8.16 -11.51
N ILE A 86 -3.98 -8.41 -12.30
CA ILE A 86 -2.57 -8.31 -11.87
C ILE A 86 -2.26 -6.91 -11.36
N LEU A 87 -2.67 -5.87 -12.10
CA LEU A 87 -2.45 -4.49 -11.71
C LEU A 87 -3.24 -4.10 -10.46
N ILE A 88 -4.49 -4.56 -10.32
CA ILE A 88 -5.30 -4.33 -9.13
C ILE A 88 -4.66 -5.00 -7.91
N ALA A 89 -4.18 -6.23 -8.03
CA ALA A 89 -3.49 -6.95 -6.96
C ALA A 89 -2.21 -6.21 -6.54
N ALA A 90 -1.36 -5.82 -7.50
CA ALA A 90 -0.13 -5.10 -7.23
C ALA A 90 -0.40 -3.71 -6.59
N LYS A 91 -1.40 -2.97 -7.08
CA LYS A 91 -1.82 -1.68 -6.50
C LYS A 91 -2.40 -1.85 -5.09
N GLY A 92 -3.14 -2.93 -4.83
CA GLY A 92 -3.74 -3.20 -3.52
C GLY A 92 -2.72 -3.53 -2.42
N GLN A 93 -1.59 -4.13 -2.78
CA GLN A 93 -0.48 -4.41 -1.86
C GLN A 93 0.43 -3.20 -1.64
N PHE A 94 0.32 -2.16 -2.47
CA PHE A 94 1.22 -1.01 -2.46
C PHE A 94 0.86 -0.03 -1.35
N LYS A 95 1.69 0.03 -0.30
CA LYS A 95 1.57 1.01 0.78
C LYS A 95 2.46 2.21 0.50
N GLU A 96 1.85 3.39 0.39
CA GLU A 96 2.54 4.65 0.11
C GLU A 96 3.00 5.35 1.39
N ASP A 97 4.21 5.92 1.33
CA ASP A 97 4.71 6.88 2.32
C ASP A 97 4.65 8.30 1.75
N TYR A 98 3.66 9.07 2.19
CA TYR A 98 3.44 10.47 1.79
C TYR A 98 4.46 11.45 2.38
N THR A 99 5.34 11.01 3.28
CA THR A 99 6.45 11.85 3.78
C THR A 99 7.59 11.96 2.78
N GLN A 100 7.62 11.08 1.78
CA GLN A 100 8.61 11.02 0.72
C GLN A 100 7.97 11.33 -0.64
N LEU A 101 8.81 11.59 -1.65
CA LEU A 101 8.34 11.71 -3.03
C LEU A 101 7.67 10.40 -3.44
N LEU A 102 6.39 10.44 -3.82
CA LEU A 102 5.68 9.25 -4.24
C LEU A 102 6.35 8.63 -5.48
N PRO A 103 6.42 7.29 -5.55
CA PRO A 103 6.81 6.59 -6.77
C PRO A 103 5.90 6.99 -7.94
N PHE A 104 6.42 6.99 -9.17
CA PHE A 104 5.62 7.43 -10.33
C PHE A 104 4.34 6.60 -10.49
N TYR A 105 4.45 5.27 -10.40
CA TYR A 105 3.32 4.34 -10.36
C TYR A 105 2.96 3.95 -8.92
N ASN A 106 1.68 3.63 -8.69
CA ASN A 106 1.17 3.10 -7.41
C ASN A 106 1.31 1.57 -7.31
N TYR A 107 2.34 1.03 -7.95
CA TYR A 107 2.73 -0.38 -7.91
C TYR A 107 4.21 -0.46 -8.28
N THR A 108 4.84 -1.59 -7.96
CA THR A 108 6.21 -1.91 -8.42
C THR A 108 6.16 -3.05 -9.43
N LEU A 109 7.13 -3.09 -10.34
CA LEU A 109 7.26 -4.22 -11.26
C LEU A 109 7.66 -5.52 -10.55
N ASP A 110 8.27 -5.42 -9.35
CA ASP A 110 8.51 -6.59 -8.51
C ASP A 110 7.21 -7.21 -8.00
N ALA A 111 6.26 -6.37 -7.57
CA ALA A 111 4.95 -6.85 -7.14
C ALA A 111 4.19 -7.52 -8.29
N THR A 112 4.23 -6.94 -9.50
CA THR A 112 3.59 -7.57 -10.66
C THR A 112 4.29 -8.87 -11.07
N ALA A 113 5.63 -8.91 -11.06
CA ALA A 113 6.39 -10.10 -11.42
C ALA A 113 6.20 -11.28 -10.44
N ASN A 114 5.86 -10.98 -9.18
CA ASN A 114 5.52 -11.99 -8.18
C ASN A 114 4.19 -12.72 -8.48
N GLU A 115 3.29 -12.12 -9.27
CA GLU A 115 2.03 -12.73 -9.70
C GLU A 115 2.21 -13.73 -10.87
N GLN A 116 3.19 -14.64 -10.75
CA GLN A 116 3.63 -15.54 -11.82
C GLN A 116 2.48 -16.37 -12.42
N SER A 117 1.60 -16.92 -11.58
CA SER A 117 0.47 -17.75 -12.03
C SER A 117 -0.50 -16.95 -12.92
N MET A 118 -0.80 -15.70 -12.54
CA MET A 118 -1.68 -14.84 -13.34
C MET A 118 -1.00 -14.41 -14.65
N LEU A 119 0.28 -14.06 -14.58
CA LEU A 119 1.10 -13.71 -15.75
C LEU A 119 1.20 -14.88 -16.74
N ASP A 120 1.51 -16.09 -16.28
CA ASP A 120 1.60 -17.26 -17.16
C ASP A 120 0.25 -17.57 -17.82
N SER A 121 -0.85 -17.39 -17.09
CA SER A 121 -2.19 -17.53 -17.67
C SER A 121 -2.52 -16.44 -18.71
N LEU A 122 -2.06 -15.21 -18.48
CA LEU A 122 -2.13 -14.11 -19.44
C LEU A 122 -1.34 -14.47 -20.72
N LEU A 123 -0.06 -14.83 -20.59
CA LEU A 123 0.79 -15.17 -21.73
C LEU A 123 0.26 -16.40 -22.48
N TYR A 124 -0.22 -17.41 -21.77
CA TYR A 124 -0.87 -18.58 -22.37
C TYR A 124 -2.10 -18.18 -23.19
N LYS A 125 -2.96 -17.29 -22.68
CA LYS A 125 -4.13 -16.83 -23.43
C LYS A 125 -3.74 -16.04 -24.68
N CYS A 126 -2.74 -15.17 -24.58
CA CYS A 126 -2.25 -14.44 -25.74
C CYS A 126 -1.68 -15.38 -26.81
N THR A 127 -0.75 -16.26 -26.41
CA THR A 127 -0.11 -17.22 -27.31
C THR A 127 -1.09 -18.21 -27.92
N ALA A 128 -2.00 -18.79 -27.13
CA ALA A 128 -3.05 -19.68 -27.63
C ALA A 128 -3.99 -18.95 -28.59
N GLY A 129 -4.36 -17.70 -28.30
CA GLY A 129 -5.18 -16.88 -29.19
C GLY A 129 -4.50 -16.62 -30.54
N ILE A 130 -3.20 -16.34 -30.53
CA ILE A 130 -2.40 -16.13 -31.74
C ILE A 130 -2.26 -17.43 -32.56
N LEU A 131 -1.98 -18.56 -31.90
CA LEU A 131 -1.70 -19.83 -32.56
C LEU A 131 -2.95 -20.58 -33.05
N LEU A 132 -4.09 -20.44 -32.34
CA LEU A 132 -5.31 -21.19 -32.63
C LEU A 132 -6.25 -20.47 -33.62
N HIS A 133 -5.90 -19.26 -34.05
CA HIS A 133 -6.71 -18.44 -34.97
C HIS A 133 -5.97 -18.05 -36.26
N ASP A 134 -6.75 -17.60 -37.25
CA ASP A 134 -6.22 -17.04 -38.50
C ASP A 134 -5.47 -15.74 -38.20
N LEU A 135 -4.23 -15.59 -38.69
CA LEU A 135 -3.39 -14.42 -38.38
C LEU A 135 -3.92 -13.10 -38.99
N ARG A 136 -4.86 -13.17 -39.94
CA ARG A 136 -5.53 -11.99 -40.54
C ARG A 136 -6.74 -11.53 -39.72
N ASN A 137 -6.88 -12.03 -38.50
CA ASN A 137 -7.93 -11.66 -37.56
C ASN A 137 -7.64 -10.29 -36.93
N ALA A 138 -8.72 -9.55 -36.67
CA ALA A 138 -8.67 -8.17 -36.22
C ALA A 138 -8.13 -7.96 -34.79
N TRP A 139 -7.92 -9.04 -34.02
CA TRP A 139 -7.47 -8.99 -32.62
C TRP A 139 -6.06 -9.57 -32.42
N ILE A 140 -5.37 -9.96 -33.50
CA ILE A 140 -4.06 -10.63 -33.38
C ILE A 140 -2.98 -9.63 -32.95
N ASP A 141 -3.00 -8.42 -33.49
CA ASP A 141 -2.15 -7.30 -33.07
C ASP A 141 -2.42 -6.90 -31.62
N ASP A 142 -3.69 -6.83 -31.22
CA ASP A 142 -4.10 -6.62 -29.82
C ASP A 142 -3.52 -7.69 -28.89
N LEU A 143 -3.59 -8.98 -29.26
CA LEU A 143 -3.02 -10.07 -28.48
C LEU A 143 -1.48 -9.99 -28.38
N TYR A 144 -0.79 -9.55 -29.44
CA TYR A 144 0.65 -9.30 -29.38
C TYR A 144 0.98 -8.12 -28.45
N LEU A 145 0.18 -7.07 -28.44
CA LEU A 145 0.37 -5.97 -27.50
C LEU A 145 0.20 -6.44 -26.05
N LEU A 146 -0.86 -7.21 -25.76
CA LEU A 146 -1.04 -7.80 -24.42
C LEU A 146 0.07 -8.75 -24.04
N LEU A 147 0.59 -9.53 -25.00
CA LEU A 147 1.75 -10.39 -24.81
C LEU A 147 2.98 -9.56 -24.42
N GLY A 148 3.26 -8.46 -25.14
CA GLY A 148 4.35 -7.54 -24.82
C GLY A 148 4.19 -6.87 -23.45
N LYS A 149 2.98 -6.40 -23.11
CA LYS A 149 2.67 -5.87 -21.77
C LYS A 149 2.88 -6.94 -20.69
N GLY A 150 2.44 -8.17 -20.94
CA GLY A 150 2.65 -9.29 -20.02
C GLY A 150 4.12 -9.56 -19.74
N TYR A 151 4.97 -9.58 -20.79
CA TYR A 151 6.42 -9.69 -20.60
C TYR A 151 7.00 -8.50 -19.82
N TYR A 152 6.54 -7.29 -20.10
CA TYR A 152 6.96 -6.08 -19.36
C TYR A 152 6.65 -6.20 -17.86
N TYR A 153 5.42 -6.57 -17.49
CA TYR A 153 5.04 -6.74 -16.08
C TYR A 153 5.65 -7.97 -15.42
N ARG A 154 6.11 -8.95 -16.19
CA ARG A 154 6.95 -10.06 -15.72
C ARG A 154 8.43 -9.68 -15.57
N LYS A 155 8.81 -8.45 -15.96
CA LYS A 155 10.20 -7.94 -16.05
C LYS A 155 11.09 -8.63 -17.09
N ASP A 156 10.48 -9.33 -18.04
CA ASP A 156 11.19 -9.89 -19.21
C ASP A 156 11.33 -8.81 -20.28
N PHE A 157 12.11 -7.77 -19.98
CA PHE A 157 12.17 -6.57 -20.81
C PHE A 157 12.68 -6.83 -22.23
N ASP A 158 13.57 -7.80 -22.44
CA ASP A 158 14.04 -8.17 -23.77
C ASP A 158 12.91 -8.80 -24.61
N SER A 159 12.15 -9.72 -24.02
CA SER A 159 10.97 -10.33 -24.66
C SER A 159 9.90 -9.27 -24.96
N ALA A 160 9.67 -8.34 -24.03
CA ALA A 160 8.76 -7.22 -24.24
C ALA A 160 9.22 -6.33 -25.41
N ALA A 161 10.49 -5.92 -25.41
CA ALA A 161 11.09 -5.10 -26.45
C ALA A 161 11.01 -5.77 -27.83
N PHE A 162 11.36 -7.06 -27.92
CA PHE A 162 11.23 -7.81 -29.17
C PHE A 162 9.79 -7.94 -29.63
N THR A 163 8.83 -8.12 -28.71
CA THR A 163 7.41 -8.19 -29.06
C THR A 163 6.91 -6.85 -29.61
N PHE A 164 7.24 -5.73 -28.96
CA PHE A 164 6.85 -4.40 -29.45
C PHE A 164 7.54 -4.06 -30.78
N GLN A 165 8.83 -4.38 -30.92
CA GLN A 165 9.57 -4.22 -32.18
C GLN A 165 8.94 -5.07 -33.29
N TYR A 166 8.54 -6.31 -32.98
CA TYR A 166 7.83 -7.17 -33.92
C TYR A 166 6.51 -6.54 -34.35
N ILE A 167 5.70 -5.98 -33.43
CA ILE A 167 4.46 -5.27 -33.80
C ILE A 167 4.78 -4.10 -34.74
N ASN A 168 5.82 -3.33 -34.41
CA ASN A 168 6.23 -2.17 -35.18
C ASN A 168 6.71 -2.52 -36.59
N TYR A 169 7.32 -3.68 -36.77
CA TYR A 169 7.76 -4.18 -38.08
C TYR A 169 6.64 -4.89 -38.85
N ALA A 170 5.94 -5.82 -38.21
CA ALA A 170 4.94 -6.68 -38.84
C ALA A 170 3.69 -5.91 -39.30
N TYR A 171 3.29 -4.89 -38.54
CA TYR A 171 2.11 -4.07 -38.81
C TYR A 171 2.45 -2.67 -39.33
N ALA A 172 3.70 -2.44 -39.76
CA ALA A 172 4.06 -1.24 -40.51
C ALA A 172 3.30 -1.19 -41.85
N PRO A 173 2.92 0.00 -42.35
CA PRO A 173 2.41 0.16 -43.71
C PRO A 173 3.41 -0.38 -44.73
N LYS A 174 2.92 -1.18 -45.70
CA LYS A 174 3.71 -1.75 -46.78
C LYS A 174 3.12 -1.37 -48.12
N ASP A 175 3.96 -1.16 -49.13
CA ASP A 175 3.56 -0.90 -50.51
C ASP A 175 3.88 -2.13 -51.36
N ASP A 176 2.87 -2.75 -51.96
CA ASP A 176 2.97 -4.05 -52.66
C ASP A 176 3.71 -5.15 -51.87
N GLY A 177 3.61 -5.11 -50.53
CA GLY A 177 4.27 -6.05 -49.62
C GLY A 177 5.73 -5.74 -49.30
N TYR A 178 6.29 -4.68 -49.88
CA TYR A 178 7.61 -4.16 -49.54
C TYR A 178 7.53 -3.13 -48.41
N ASP A 179 8.57 -3.13 -47.57
CA ASP A 179 8.68 -2.16 -46.50
C ASP A 179 8.91 -0.77 -47.08
N ILE A 180 8.10 0.19 -46.63
CA ILE A 180 8.21 1.58 -47.04
C ILE A 180 9.44 2.18 -46.35
N PRO A 181 10.47 2.65 -47.10
CA PRO A 181 11.63 3.26 -46.48
C PRO A 181 11.22 4.59 -45.82
N LEU A 182 11.53 4.72 -44.54
CA LEU A 182 11.29 5.94 -43.77
C LEU A 182 12.02 7.12 -44.43
N GLY A 183 11.33 8.24 -44.62
CA GLY A 183 11.90 9.45 -45.23
C GLY A 183 12.12 9.40 -46.75
N SER A 184 11.64 8.36 -47.45
CA SER A 184 11.69 8.30 -48.91
C SER A 184 10.43 8.87 -49.57
N ASN A 185 10.54 9.33 -50.83
CA ASN A 185 9.40 9.76 -51.65
C ASN A 185 8.39 8.61 -51.91
N ALA A 186 8.81 7.35 -51.74
CA ALA A 186 7.96 6.17 -51.88
C ALA A 186 6.91 6.04 -50.76
N SER A 187 7.02 6.84 -49.69
CA SER A 187 6.08 6.78 -48.56
C SER A 187 4.70 7.36 -48.83
N ASN A 188 4.44 7.95 -50.01
CA ASN A 188 3.19 8.64 -50.35
C ASN A 188 2.75 9.67 -49.28
N THR A 189 3.68 10.16 -48.46
CA THR A 189 3.42 11.09 -47.35
C THR A 189 3.77 12.54 -47.76
N ASN A 190 3.85 12.83 -49.07
CA ASN A 190 4.19 14.15 -49.61
C ASN A 190 5.47 14.77 -48.99
N GLY A 191 6.49 13.94 -48.72
CA GLY A 191 7.77 14.38 -48.14
C GLY A 191 7.76 14.58 -46.62
N ILE A 192 6.65 14.31 -45.92
CA ILE A 192 6.57 14.38 -44.45
C ILE A 192 7.16 13.09 -43.87
N PHE A 193 8.14 13.24 -42.97
CA PHE A 193 8.67 12.12 -42.20
C PHE A 193 7.64 11.67 -41.15
N THR A 194 7.31 10.38 -41.14
CA THR A 194 6.41 9.77 -40.16
C THR A 194 6.86 8.36 -39.83
N ILE A 195 6.83 8.02 -38.55
CA ILE A 195 7.06 6.66 -38.05
C ILE A 195 5.77 5.99 -37.59
N VAL A 196 4.70 6.76 -37.40
CA VAL A 196 3.40 6.34 -36.88
C VAL A 196 2.53 5.77 -37.99
N THR A 197 1.64 4.84 -37.66
CA THR A 197 0.60 4.40 -38.58
C THR A 197 -0.56 5.40 -38.57
N LYS A 198 -0.80 6.07 -39.70
CA LYS A 198 -1.88 7.05 -39.85
C LYS A 198 -3.26 6.43 -39.60
N GLU A 199 -3.97 6.91 -38.57
CA GLU A 199 -5.31 6.43 -38.21
C GLU A 199 -6.42 7.13 -39.02
N GLN A 200 -6.58 6.82 -40.30
CA GLN A 200 -7.73 7.31 -41.09
C GLN A 200 -8.96 6.41 -40.94
N ARG A 201 -9.84 6.77 -40.01
CA ARG A 201 -11.04 5.97 -39.68
C ARG A 201 -12.32 6.75 -39.91
N ASN A 202 -13.11 6.34 -40.91
CA ASN A 202 -14.48 6.84 -41.12
C ASN A 202 -15.37 6.45 -39.92
N LEU A 203 -16.48 7.16 -39.69
CA LEU A 203 -17.44 6.90 -38.60
C LEU A 203 -17.83 5.41 -38.49
N TRP A 204 -18.10 4.76 -39.63
CA TRP A 204 -18.38 3.33 -39.69
C TRP A 204 -17.18 2.46 -39.26
N LYS A 205 -15.96 2.78 -39.68
CA LYS A 205 -14.79 2.03 -39.21
C LYS A 205 -14.57 2.23 -37.71
N LYS A 206 -14.82 3.43 -37.18
CA LYS A 206 -14.66 3.76 -35.76
C LYS A 206 -15.53 2.89 -34.83
N ILE A 207 -16.73 2.52 -35.28
CA ILE A 207 -17.69 1.71 -34.50
C ILE A 207 -17.36 0.21 -34.52
N TRP A 208 -16.77 -0.29 -35.62
CA TRP A 208 -16.68 -1.74 -35.88
C TRP A 208 -15.25 -2.31 -35.85
N THR A 209 -14.22 -1.49 -35.64
CA THR A 209 -12.82 -1.94 -35.58
C THR A 209 -12.10 -1.29 -34.41
N ASN A 210 -10.93 -1.80 -34.03
CA ASN A 210 -10.01 -1.11 -33.11
C ASN A 210 -9.09 -0.18 -33.89
N PRO A 211 -8.51 0.85 -33.24
CA PRO A 211 -7.41 1.59 -33.85
C PRO A 211 -6.17 0.68 -34.00
N PRO A 212 -5.26 0.99 -34.94
CA PRO A 212 -4.05 0.19 -35.11
C PRO A 212 -3.18 0.24 -33.85
N VAL A 213 -2.84 -0.95 -33.36
CA VAL A 213 -2.13 -1.14 -32.09
C VAL A 213 -0.66 -0.74 -32.15
N ARG A 214 -0.08 -0.65 -33.35
CA ARG A 214 1.32 -0.26 -33.59
C ARG A 214 1.70 1.06 -32.90
N ASN A 215 0.81 2.06 -32.90
CA ASN A 215 1.08 3.35 -32.28
C ASN A 215 1.20 3.24 -30.75
N GLU A 216 0.41 2.36 -30.13
CA GLU A 216 0.51 2.05 -28.70
C GLU A 216 1.78 1.24 -28.41
N ALA A 217 2.13 0.29 -29.28
CA ALA A 217 3.35 -0.52 -29.14
C ALA A 217 4.62 0.35 -29.12
N LEU A 218 4.67 1.46 -29.89
CA LEU A 218 5.77 2.43 -29.81
C LEU A 218 5.88 3.06 -28.42
N LEU A 219 4.76 3.45 -27.79
CA LEU A 219 4.77 3.99 -26.41
C LEU A 219 5.21 2.95 -25.38
N TRP A 220 4.77 1.70 -25.53
CA TRP A 220 5.19 0.60 -24.67
C TRP A 220 6.67 0.21 -24.87
N GLN A 221 7.18 0.36 -26.09
CA GLN A 221 8.60 0.23 -26.37
C GLN A 221 9.41 1.29 -25.62
N VAL A 222 8.94 2.55 -25.60
CA VAL A 222 9.57 3.61 -24.79
C VAL A 222 9.55 3.26 -23.30
N ARG A 223 8.41 2.82 -22.73
CA ARG A 223 8.34 2.37 -21.33
C ARG A 223 9.38 1.29 -21.03
N THR A 224 9.48 0.30 -21.92
CA THR A 224 10.44 -0.80 -21.79
C THR A 224 11.89 -0.29 -21.83
N MET A 225 12.21 0.63 -22.74
CA MET A 225 13.53 1.25 -22.82
C MET A 225 13.90 2.03 -21.56
N ILE A 226 12.93 2.72 -20.94
CA ILE A 226 13.14 3.43 -19.66
C ILE A 226 13.52 2.44 -18.56
N GLU A 227 12.78 1.34 -18.41
CA GLU A 227 13.09 0.28 -17.42
C GLU A 227 14.45 -0.39 -17.68
N GLN A 228 14.82 -0.56 -18.95
CA GLN A 228 16.14 -1.05 -19.34
C GLN A 228 17.28 -0.02 -19.15
N SER A 229 16.98 1.17 -18.62
CA SER A 229 17.94 2.28 -18.50
C SER A 229 18.52 2.77 -19.84
N LYS A 230 17.85 2.49 -20.96
CA LYS A 230 18.20 2.96 -22.31
C LYS A 230 17.61 4.34 -22.58
N ILE A 231 18.02 5.30 -21.76
CA ILE A 231 17.43 6.64 -21.68
C ILE A 231 17.55 7.42 -23.00
N ALA A 232 18.67 7.30 -23.71
CA ALA A 232 18.89 7.99 -24.98
C ALA A 232 17.95 7.49 -26.09
N GLU A 233 17.77 6.17 -26.19
CA GLU A 233 16.85 5.54 -27.15
C GLU A 233 15.39 5.92 -26.86
N ALA A 234 15.00 5.87 -25.58
CA ALA A 234 13.68 6.29 -25.14
C ALA A 234 13.40 7.77 -25.48
N SER A 235 14.35 8.66 -25.17
CA SER A 235 14.22 10.10 -25.46
C SER A 235 14.11 10.37 -26.96
N GLY A 236 14.95 9.71 -27.77
CA GLY A 236 14.89 9.83 -29.22
C GLY A 236 13.55 9.39 -29.80
N LEU A 237 13.02 8.25 -29.35
CA LEU A 237 11.72 7.77 -29.81
C LEU A 237 10.57 8.69 -29.37
N ILE A 238 10.61 9.23 -28.14
CA ILE A 238 9.62 10.23 -27.69
C ILE A 238 9.64 11.48 -28.57
N GLU A 239 10.83 12.02 -28.86
CA GLU A 239 10.98 13.21 -29.71
C GLU A 239 10.41 12.97 -31.12
N LEU A 240 10.70 11.79 -31.70
CA LEU A 240 10.13 11.39 -32.99
C LEU A 240 8.60 11.33 -32.94
N LEU A 241 8.02 10.78 -31.88
CA LEU A 241 6.56 10.69 -31.73
C LEU A 241 5.90 12.06 -31.51
N GLN A 242 6.58 13.00 -30.85
CA GLN A 242 6.08 14.37 -30.66
C GLN A 242 6.12 15.19 -31.95
N ALA A 243 7.18 15.02 -32.74
CA ALA A 243 7.33 15.71 -34.01
C ALA A 243 6.44 15.13 -35.12
N ASP A 244 5.92 13.91 -34.98
CA ASP A 244 5.13 13.23 -36.00
C ASP A 244 3.74 13.86 -36.17
N PRO A 245 3.43 14.46 -37.35
CA PRO A 245 2.14 15.12 -37.58
C PRO A 245 0.93 14.18 -37.61
N PHE A 246 1.17 12.87 -37.73
CA PHE A 246 0.12 11.84 -37.79
C PHE A 246 -0.02 11.05 -36.49
N PHE A 247 0.70 11.43 -35.43
CA PHE A 247 0.51 10.84 -34.10
C PHE A 247 -0.95 11.01 -33.65
N PRO A 248 -1.65 9.93 -33.27
CA PRO A 248 -3.08 9.99 -33.06
C PRO A 248 -3.42 10.76 -31.77
N ASN A 249 -4.35 11.71 -31.88
CA ASN A 249 -4.73 12.58 -30.75
C ASN A 249 -5.13 11.83 -29.47
N ARG A 250 -5.69 10.61 -29.61
CA ARG A 250 -6.10 9.76 -28.48
C ARG A 250 -4.92 9.33 -27.60
N LEU A 251 -3.70 9.26 -28.16
CA LEU A 251 -2.50 8.78 -27.48
C LEU A 251 -1.62 9.92 -26.94
N HIS A 252 -1.96 11.20 -27.16
CA HIS A 252 -1.21 12.31 -26.57
C HIS A 252 -1.11 12.25 -25.04
N PRO A 253 -2.19 11.93 -24.30
CA PRO A 253 -2.07 11.76 -22.86
C PRO A 253 -1.08 10.65 -22.47
N GLU A 254 -1.03 9.55 -23.24
CA GLU A 254 -0.11 8.44 -22.97
C GLU A 254 1.33 8.80 -23.31
N LEU A 255 1.55 9.55 -24.39
CA LEU A 255 2.86 10.10 -24.73
C LEU A 255 3.38 11.03 -23.63
N HIS A 256 2.53 11.93 -23.12
CA HIS A 256 2.88 12.80 -22.00
C HIS A 256 3.14 12.02 -20.72
N GLU A 257 2.40 10.95 -20.43
CA GLU A 257 2.65 10.12 -19.26
C GLU A 257 4.02 9.43 -19.34
N VAL A 258 4.38 8.85 -20.49
CA VAL A 258 5.67 8.16 -20.65
C VAL A 258 6.83 9.16 -20.61
N GLN A 259 6.64 10.35 -21.18
CA GLN A 259 7.61 11.44 -21.09
C GLN A 259 7.77 11.96 -19.65
N ALA A 260 6.67 12.09 -18.91
CA ALA A 260 6.72 12.42 -17.49
C ALA A 260 7.48 11.35 -16.69
N TYR A 261 7.27 10.07 -17.03
CA TYR A 261 7.99 8.97 -16.40
C TYR A 261 9.50 9.04 -16.68
N LEU A 262 9.90 9.28 -17.93
CA LEU A 262 11.29 9.51 -18.30
C LEU A 262 11.92 10.64 -17.47
N PHE A 263 11.29 11.81 -17.42
CA PHE A 263 11.82 12.95 -16.65
C PHE A 263 11.85 12.68 -15.15
N TYR A 264 10.85 11.96 -14.63
CA TYR A 264 10.82 11.53 -13.23
C TYR A 264 12.04 10.65 -12.89
N THR A 265 12.36 9.66 -13.73
CA THR A 265 13.54 8.79 -13.53
C THR A 265 14.85 9.57 -13.59
N GLN A 266 14.92 10.62 -14.43
CA GLN A 266 16.06 11.52 -14.52
C GLN A 266 16.11 12.60 -13.41
N LYS A 267 15.12 12.65 -12.52
CA LYS A 267 14.96 13.68 -11.47
C LYS A 267 14.77 15.10 -12.01
N ILE A 268 14.27 15.24 -13.24
CA ILE A 268 13.91 16.53 -13.85
C ILE A 268 12.45 16.84 -13.49
N TYR A 269 12.26 17.35 -12.27
CA TYR A 269 10.94 17.41 -11.64
C TYR A 269 9.98 18.41 -12.27
N ASP A 270 10.45 19.51 -12.84
CA ASP A 270 9.62 20.53 -13.47
C ASP A 270 8.93 20.01 -14.74
N SER A 271 9.70 19.36 -15.62
CA SER A 271 9.21 18.77 -16.87
C SER A 271 8.35 17.54 -16.57
N ALA A 272 8.73 16.73 -15.58
CA ALA A 272 7.91 15.62 -15.10
C ALA A 272 6.53 16.11 -14.63
N ALA A 273 6.46 17.18 -13.83
CA ALA A 273 5.20 17.72 -13.33
C ALA A 273 4.31 18.28 -14.45
N PHE A 274 4.91 18.99 -15.41
CA PHE A 274 4.19 19.53 -16.57
C PHE A 274 3.57 18.42 -17.42
N HIS A 275 4.33 17.40 -17.79
CA HIS A 275 3.82 16.31 -18.63
C HIS A 275 2.84 15.41 -17.87
N LEU A 276 3.05 15.17 -16.56
CA LEU A 276 2.10 14.41 -15.76
C LEU A 276 0.76 15.14 -15.59
N GLN A 277 0.77 16.48 -15.58
CA GLN A 277 -0.46 17.27 -15.61
C GLN A 277 -1.26 17.02 -16.89
N GLU A 278 -0.59 17.03 -18.05
CA GLU A 278 -1.25 16.83 -19.35
C GLU A 278 -1.75 15.39 -19.53
N SER A 279 -1.23 14.42 -18.76
CA SER A 279 -1.70 13.04 -18.79
C SER A 279 -2.82 12.71 -17.77
N LEU A 280 -3.29 13.67 -16.96
CA LEU A 280 -4.30 13.45 -15.89
C LEU A 280 -5.62 12.80 -16.35
N SER A 281 -5.93 12.82 -17.65
CA SER A 281 -7.09 12.12 -18.21
C SER A 281 -6.97 10.60 -18.19
N LEU A 282 -5.76 10.06 -18.05
CA LEU A 282 -5.49 8.61 -18.02
C LEU A 282 -5.76 7.96 -16.66
N ALA A 283 -5.86 8.74 -15.59
CA ALA A 283 -6.16 8.20 -14.27
C ALA A 283 -7.52 7.48 -14.29
N GLY A 284 -7.53 6.19 -13.99
CA GLY A 284 -8.71 5.33 -14.20
C GLY A 284 -9.84 5.61 -13.20
N ASN A 285 -9.51 6.09 -12.01
CA ASN A 285 -10.49 6.41 -10.97
C ASN A 285 -10.13 7.71 -10.22
N GLN A 286 -11.10 8.22 -9.46
CA GLN A 286 -10.93 9.47 -8.70
C GLN A 286 -9.79 9.39 -7.64
N PRO A 287 -9.59 8.27 -6.90
CA PRO A 287 -8.43 8.10 -6.02
C PRO A 287 -7.09 8.22 -6.75
N GLU A 288 -6.92 7.54 -7.89
CA GLU A 288 -5.71 7.57 -8.71
C GLU A 288 -5.46 8.97 -9.27
N LYS A 289 -6.52 9.67 -9.71
CA LYS A 289 -6.42 11.06 -10.15
C LYS A 289 -5.94 11.98 -9.02
N SER A 290 -6.46 11.80 -7.81
CA SER A 290 -6.08 12.59 -6.65
C SER A 290 -4.63 12.29 -6.24
N ARG A 291 -4.20 11.03 -6.37
CA ARG A 291 -2.81 10.61 -6.17
C ARG A 291 -1.85 11.21 -7.19
N TRP A 292 -2.23 11.24 -8.47
CA TRP A 292 -1.43 11.90 -9.52
C TRP A 292 -1.33 13.41 -9.25
N GLN A 293 -2.41 14.05 -8.82
CA GLN A 293 -2.37 15.46 -8.40
C GLN A 293 -1.44 15.68 -7.22
N TYR A 294 -1.43 14.78 -6.24
CA TYR A 294 -0.49 14.84 -5.13
C TYR A 294 0.96 14.70 -5.59
N LEU A 295 1.25 13.74 -6.48
CA LEU A 295 2.58 13.58 -7.07
C LEU A 295 3.00 14.82 -7.87
N ILE A 296 2.13 15.38 -8.71
CA ILE A 296 2.38 16.64 -9.43
C ILE A 296 2.75 17.77 -8.44
N ALA A 297 2.05 17.86 -7.31
CA ALA A 297 2.35 18.85 -6.28
C ALA A 297 3.75 18.64 -5.67
N GLN A 298 4.11 17.41 -5.34
CA GLN A 298 5.44 17.06 -4.84
C GLN A 298 6.54 17.38 -5.87
N LEU A 299 6.31 17.09 -7.14
CA LEU A 299 7.25 17.38 -8.22
C LEU A 299 7.45 18.89 -8.40
N TRP A 300 6.37 19.69 -8.39
CA TRP A 300 6.49 21.15 -8.44
C TRP A 300 7.21 21.72 -7.21
N GLN A 301 6.98 21.14 -6.03
CA GLN A 301 7.68 21.53 -4.81
C GLN A 301 9.18 21.21 -4.88
N ALA A 302 9.54 20.02 -5.38
CA ALA A 302 10.93 19.62 -5.60
C ALA A 302 11.62 20.46 -6.69
N ALA A 303 10.87 20.94 -7.68
CA ALA A 303 11.33 21.88 -8.70
C ALA A 303 11.48 23.33 -8.21
N GLY A 304 11.18 23.63 -6.94
CA GLY A 304 11.28 24.98 -6.39
C GLY A 304 10.15 25.93 -6.82
N LYS A 305 9.01 25.40 -7.29
CA LYS A 305 7.82 26.18 -7.71
C LYS A 305 6.64 25.98 -6.73
N PRO A 306 6.73 26.49 -5.49
CA PRO A 306 5.75 26.21 -4.43
C PRO A 306 4.34 26.75 -4.73
N ALA A 307 4.20 27.83 -5.50
CA ALA A 307 2.89 28.36 -5.87
C ALA A 307 2.08 27.37 -6.73
N GLN A 308 2.74 26.69 -7.69
CA GLN A 308 2.11 25.65 -8.50
C GLN A 308 1.83 24.40 -7.66
N ALA A 309 2.75 24.04 -6.77
CA ALA A 309 2.57 22.92 -5.84
C ALA A 309 1.33 23.12 -4.95
N ALA A 310 1.12 24.31 -4.40
CA ALA A 310 -0.03 24.63 -3.54
C ALA A 310 -1.37 24.34 -4.23
N VAL A 311 -1.53 24.74 -5.51
CA VAL A 311 -2.74 24.50 -6.29
C VAL A 311 -3.04 22.99 -6.44
N TYR A 312 -2.00 22.18 -6.66
CA TYR A 312 -2.16 20.74 -6.83
C TYR A 312 -2.37 20.01 -5.50
N TYR A 313 -1.74 20.46 -4.41
CA TYR A 313 -2.05 19.94 -3.07
C TYR A 313 -3.49 20.20 -2.65
N GLU A 314 -4.01 21.40 -2.93
CA GLU A 314 -5.42 21.71 -2.68
C GLU A 314 -6.35 20.80 -3.48
N LYS A 315 -6.12 20.68 -4.79
CA LYS A 315 -6.89 19.76 -5.67
C LYS A 315 -6.86 18.30 -5.17
N ALA A 316 -5.70 17.84 -4.70
CA ALA A 316 -5.55 16.49 -4.17
C ALA A 316 -6.28 16.31 -2.84
N ALA A 317 -6.20 17.29 -1.93
CA ALA A 317 -6.87 17.26 -0.63
C ALA A 317 -8.40 17.29 -0.75
N ASP A 318 -8.95 18.03 -1.71
CA ASP A 318 -10.39 18.19 -1.85
C ASP A 318 -11.09 16.96 -2.45
N LYS A 319 -10.37 16.19 -3.28
CA LYS A 319 -10.95 15.08 -4.06
C LYS A 319 -10.57 13.70 -3.56
N THR A 320 -9.69 13.61 -2.58
CA THR A 320 -9.20 12.34 -2.05
C THR A 320 -10.19 11.67 -1.11
N ASN A 321 -10.33 10.36 -1.26
CA ASN A 321 -10.98 9.50 -0.26
C ASN A 321 -9.98 8.93 0.74
N ASN A 322 -8.68 8.95 0.45
CA ASN A 322 -7.62 8.49 1.34
C ASN A 322 -7.38 9.54 2.45
N PRO A 323 -7.67 9.22 3.73
CA PRO A 323 -7.50 10.14 4.85
C PRO A 323 -6.04 10.60 5.02
N VAL A 324 -5.08 9.70 4.82
CA VAL A 324 -3.65 9.99 5.04
C VAL A 324 -3.15 10.98 4.00
N MET A 325 -3.46 10.76 2.72
CA MET A 325 -3.09 11.69 1.65
C MET A 325 -3.70 13.08 1.86
N GLU A 326 -4.94 13.16 2.35
CA GLU A 326 -5.59 14.44 2.65
C GLU A 326 -4.81 15.25 3.70
N VAL A 327 -4.39 14.57 4.77
CA VAL A 327 -3.65 15.19 5.88
C VAL A 327 -2.31 15.73 5.39
N TYR A 328 -1.55 14.92 4.66
CA TYR A 328 -0.25 15.34 4.13
C TYR A 328 -0.38 16.43 3.06
N ALA A 329 -1.42 16.38 2.21
CA ALA A 329 -1.66 17.42 1.22
C ALA A 329 -1.95 18.78 1.90
N ARG A 330 -2.81 18.78 2.93
CA ARG A 330 -3.10 19.99 3.71
C ARG A 330 -1.89 20.46 4.52
N LEU A 331 -1.08 19.54 5.06
CA LEU A 331 0.17 19.88 5.74
C LEU A 331 1.14 20.59 4.79
N ASN A 332 1.43 19.99 3.63
CA ASN A 332 2.35 20.57 2.66
C ASN A 332 1.83 21.92 2.13
N LEU A 333 0.53 22.02 1.89
CA LEU A 333 -0.13 23.29 1.55
C LEU A 333 0.08 24.35 2.64
N ALA A 334 -0.13 24.00 3.91
CA ALA A 334 0.06 24.90 5.04
C ALA A 334 1.52 25.32 5.21
N GLU A 335 2.48 24.40 5.04
CA GLU A 335 3.91 24.72 5.08
C GLU A 335 4.29 25.72 3.98
N ILE A 336 3.81 25.50 2.75
CA ILE A 336 4.02 26.42 1.62
C ILE A 336 3.45 27.81 1.94
N GLN A 337 2.21 27.87 2.43
CA GLN A 337 1.55 29.14 2.72
C GLN A 337 2.18 29.88 3.92
N THR A 338 2.64 29.14 4.92
CA THR A 338 3.35 29.70 6.09
C THR A 338 4.67 30.35 5.66
N LYS A 339 5.45 29.65 4.82
CA LYS A 339 6.70 30.21 4.25
C LYS A 339 6.45 31.42 3.35
N ALA A 340 5.31 31.46 2.67
CA ALA A 340 4.89 32.60 1.86
C ALA A 340 4.39 33.81 2.68
N GLY A 341 4.34 33.71 4.02
CA GLY A 341 3.91 34.81 4.90
C GLY A 341 2.41 35.11 4.83
N SER A 342 1.58 34.14 4.43
CA SER A 342 0.14 34.37 4.18
C SER A 342 -0.69 34.69 5.44
N GLY A 343 -0.14 34.56 6.64
CA GLY A 343 -0.83 34.77 7.92
C GLY A 343 -1.94 33.76 8.23
N LYS A 344 -2.16 32.74 7.38
CA LYS A 344 -3.26 31.76 7.53
C LYS A 344 -2.88 30.51 8.33
N THR A 345 -1.67 30.39 8.84
CA THR A 345 -1.19 29.16 9.50
C THR A 345 -2.03 28.77 10.71
N ALA A 346 -2.49 29.72 11.52
CA ALA A 346 -3.38 29.43 12.65
C ALA A 346 -4.70 28.76 12.18
N THR A 347 -5.24 29.19 11.04
CA THR A 347 -6.44 28.57 10.44
C THR A 347 -6.16 27.15 9.96
N HIS A 348 -4.97 26.89 9.41
CA HIS A 348 -4.57 25.54 9.03
C HIS A 348 -4.39 24.61 10.22
N ILE A 349 -3.72 25.07 11.28
CA ILE A 349 -3.57 24.32 12.54
C ILE A 349 -4.95 23.98 13.10
N GLN A 350 -5.87 24.94 13.15
CA GLN A 350 -7.23 24.68 13.63
C GLN A 350 -8.00 23.72 12.73
N SER A 351 -7.83 23.79 11.41
CA SER A 351 -8.45 22.85 10.48
C SER A 351 -7.96 21.41 10.70
N LEU A 352 -6.65 21.23 10.97
CA LEU A 352 -6.07 19.92 11.30
C LEU A 352 -6.59 19.41 12.64
N LEU A 353 -6.67 20.26 13.66
CA LEU A 353 -7.23 19.88 14.97
C LEU A 353 -8.73 19.55 14.91
N GLN A 354 -9.49 20.15 13.98
CA GLN A 354 -10.88 19.75 13.73
C GLN A 354 -10.94 18.42 12.99
N MET A 355 -10.05 18.20 12.03
CA MET A 355 -9.93 16.93 11.29
C MET A 355 -9.61 15.77 12.23
N SER A 356 -8.70 15.97 13.19
CA SER A 356 -8.29 14.95 14.17
C SER A 356 -9.42 14.51 15.11
N LYS A 357 -10.56 15.22 15.12
CA LYS A 357 -11.76 14.86 15.91
C LYS A 357 -12.81 14.11 15.11
N ARG A 358 -12.68 14.05 13.78
CA ARG A 358 -13.64 13.34 12.92
C ARG A 358 -13.34 11.84 12.93
N GLU A 359 -14.39 11.03 12.95
CA GLU A 359 -14.31 9.57 12.99
C GLU A 359 -13.47 8.98 11.84
N LYS A 360 -13.58 9.54 10.62
CA LYS A 360 -12.78 9.18 9.43
C LYS A 360 -11.27 9.09 9.70
N TYR A 361 -10.75 9.87 10.65
CA TYR A 361 -9.31 9.96 10.91
C TYR A 361 -8.90 9.42 12.27
N GLN A 362 -9.78 8.70 12.98
CA GLN A 362 -9.46 8.17 14.30
C GLN A 362 -8.20 7.27 14.27
N ALA A 363 -8.04 6.46 13.22
CA ALA A 363 -6.86 5.62 13.01
C ALA A 363 -5.57 6.38 12.66
N TYR A 364 -5.67 7.64 12.24
CA TYR A 364 -4.55 8.47 11.79
C TYR A 364 -4.43 9.76 12.60
N GLN A 365 -4.99 9.76 13.81
CA GLN A 365 -5.09 10.93 14.66
C GLN A 365 -3.71 11.44 15.07
N ASP A 366 -2.78 10.53 15.34
CA ASP A 366 -1.38 10.80 15.67
C ASP A 366 -0.64 11.52 14.54
N ILE A 367 -0.86 11.14 13.28
CA ILE A 367 -0.30 11.80 12.10
C ILE A 367 -0.82 13.25 11.99
N ILE A 368 -2.12 13.45 12.21
CA ILE A 368 -2.73 14.78 12.14
C ILE A 368 -2.22 15.69 13.25
N LEU A 369 -2.16 15.17 14.48
CA LEU A 369 -1.67 15.93 15.62
C LEU A 369 -0.18 16.25 15.45
N TYR A 370 0.62 15.32 14.94
CA TYR A 370 2.01 15.58 14.57
C TYR A 370 2.14 16.71 13.55
N ALA A 371 1.36 16.65 12.47
CA ALA A 371 1.33 17.66 11.42
C ALA A 371 0.99 19.06 11.99
N ALA A 372 -0.06 19.14 12.83
CA ALA A 372 -0.46 20.37 13.50
C ALA A 372 0.63 20.89 14.45
N ALA A 373 1.26 20.00 15.23
CA ALA A 373 2.34 20.36 16.14
C ALA A 373 3.59 20.86 15.39
N LYS A 374 3.95 20.23 14.28
CA LYS A 374 5.07 20.64 13.42
C LYS A 374 4.85 22.03 12.84
N LEU A 375 3.63 22.34 12.40
CA LEU A 375 3.27 23.70 11.95
C LEU A 375 3.38 24.72 13.09
N ALA A 376 2.85 24.40 14.28
CA ALA A 376 2.97 25.28 15.45
C ALA A 376 4.45 25.54 15.83
N TYR A 377 5.29 24.49 15.77
CA TYR A 377 6.73 24.60 15.96
C TYR A 377 7.39 25.53 14.94
N GLN A 378 7.05 25.41 13.65
CA GLN A 378 7.57 26.30 12.60
C GLN A 378 7.14 27.76 12.77
N GLN A 379 6.00 28.02 13.43
CA GLN A 379 5.59 29.38 13.79
C GLN A 379 6.29 29.94 15.02
N GLY A 380 7.02 29.12 15.78
CA GLY A 380 7.60 29.49 17.07
C GLY A 380 6.62 29.39 18.26
N ASP A 381 5.42 28.84 18.08
CA ASP A 381 4.49 28.56 19.18
C ASP A 381 4.79 27.19 19.81
N TYR A 382 5.87 27.16 20.57
CA TYR A 382 6.35 25.95 21.26
C TYR A 382 5.35 25.43 22.30
N ALA A 383 4.61 26.32 22.97
CA ALA A 383 3.64 25.95 23.99
C ALA A 383 2.45 25.20 23.39
N MET A 384 1.90 25.70 22.27
CA MET A 384 0.83 25.01 21.55
C MET A 384 1.32 23.67 20.98
N SER A 385 2.53 23.63 20.41
CA SER A 385 3.11 22.42 19.87
C SER A 385 3.27 21.32 20.93
N GLU A 386 3.81 21.66 22.11
CA GLU A 386 3.95 20.75 23.26
C GLU A 386 2.60 20.19 23.71
N GLN A 387 1.57 21.04 23.79
CA GLN A 387 0.22 20.60 24.15
C GLN A 387 -0.38 19.63 23.13
N ILE A 388 -0.19 19.87 21.84
CA ILE A 388 -0.68 18.99 20.77
C ILE A 388 0.08 17.66 20.80
N LEU A 389 1.40 17.68 20.96
CA LEU A 389 2.22 16.46 21.03
C LEU A 389 1.91 15.61 22.26
N SER A 390 1.63 16.25 23.41
CA SER A 390 1.20 15.52 24.61
C SER A 390 -0.12 14.76 24.43
N LYS A 391 -0.95 15.18 23.47
CA LYS A 391 -2.16 14.45 23.05
C LYS A 391 -1.79 13.37 22.03
N ALA A 392 -0.91 13.67 21.08
CA ALA A 392 -0.46 12.71 20.06
C ALA A 392 0.22 11.48 20.67
N THR A 393 1.03 11.65 21.71
CA THR A 393 1.72 10.54 22.41
C THR A 393 0.78 9.64 23.19
N LYS A 394 -0.44 10.10 23.50
CA LYS A 394 -1.47 9.34 24.22
C LYS A 394 -2.42 8.56 23.30
N VAL A 395 -2.28 8.69 21.98
CA VAL A 395 -3.09 7.96 21.01
C VAL A 395 -2.77 6.46 21.12
N ILE A 396 -3.81 5.67 21.37
CA ILE A 396 -3.77 4.21 21.45
C ILE A 396 -3.67 3.66 20.01
N ASP A 397 -2.91 2.59 19.81
CA ASP A 397 -2.69 1.93 18.50
C ASP A 397 -1.95 2.77 17.43
N ALA A 398 -1.23 3.83 17.83
CA ALA A 398 -0.35 4.57 16.93
C ALA A 398 0.78 3.70 16.36
N ASP A 399 1.12 3.93 15.09
CA ASP A 399 2.26 3.31 14.41
C ASP A 399 3.55 3.58 15.22
N PRO A 400 4.35 2.55 15.57
CA PRO A 400 5.60 2.73 16.31
C PRO A 400 6.52 3.80 15.73
N GLU A 401 6.61 3.91 14.39
CA GLU A 401 7.44 4.92 13.74
C GLU A 401 6.88 6.33 13.95
N GLN A 402 5.56 6.51 13.82
CA GLN A 402 4.93 7.80 14.02
C GLN A 402 4.98 8.23 15.49
N ARG A 403 4.81 7.28 16.40
CA ARG A 403 5.00 7.50 17.84
C ARG A 403 6.43 7.95 18.15
N ALA A 404 7.44 7.35 17.52
CA ALA A 404 8.83 7.80 17.64
C ALA A 404 9.01 9.24 17.12
N LYS A 405 8.44 9.59 15.96
CA LYS A 405 8.47 10.97 15.43
C LYS A 405 7.83 11.99 16.39
N ASN A 406 6.70 11.62 17.03
CA ASN A 406 6.03 12.46 18.02
C ASN A 406 6.91 12.73 19.25
N PHE A 407 7.49 11.69 19.83
CA PHE A 407 8.38 11.83 20.99
C PHE A 407 9.68 12.56 20.64
N LEU A 408 10.22 12.37 19.44
CA LEU A 408 11.42 13.07 18.98
C LEU A 408 11.17 14.57 18.89
N LEU A 409 10.06 14.98 18.25
CA LEU A 409 9.69 16.39 18.14
C LEU A 409 9.42 16.99 19.54
N LEU A 410 8.74 16.26 20.41
CA LEU A 410 8.48 16.70 21.79
C LEU A 410 9.78 16.89 22.58
N GLY A 411 10.72 15.93 22.48
CA GLY A 411 12.02 15.99 23.14
C GLY A 411 12.89 17.14 22.62
N ASN A 412 12.85 17.41 21.32
CA ASN A 412 13.56 18.53 20.70
C ASN A 412 12.99 19.88 21.18
N ILE A 413 11.67 20.04 21.18
CA ILE A 413 11.00 21.25 21.68
C ILE A 413 11.29 21.48 23.15
N ALA A 414 11.18 20.43 23.98
CA ALA A 414 11.43 20.55 25.41
C ALA A 414 12.91 20.87 25.70
N TYR A 415 13.83 20.35 24.90
CA TYR A 415 15.26 20.68 25.00
C TYR A 415 15.53 22.15 24.64
N GLU A 416 14.92 22.66 23.56
CA GLU A 416 15.03 24.07 23.15
C GLU A 416 14.42 25.03 24.19
N GLN A 417 13.38 24.60 24.89
CA GLN A 417 12.72 25.36 25.96
C GLN A 417 13.39 25.18 27.34
N GLU A 418 14.57 24.55 27.40
CA GLU A 418 15.32 24.26 28.64
C GLU A 418 14.54 23.41 29.67
N LYS A 419 13.49 22.71 29.24
CA LYS A 419 12.67 21.80 30.06
C LYS A 419 13.31 20.40 30.09
N PHE A 420 14.48 20.29 30.69
CA PHE A 420 15.31 19.08 30.64
C PHE A 420 14.64 17.81 31.21
N SER A 421 13.85 17.92 32.29
CA SER A 421 13.10 16.76 32.80
C SER A 421 12.11 16.18 31.77
N LEU A 422 11.39 17.04 31.05
CA LEU A 422 10.45 16.61 30.01
C LEU A 422 11.21 16.03 28.81
N ALA A 423 12.27 16.71 28.38
CA ALA A 423 13.12 16.24 27.27
C ALA A 423 13.69 14.84 27.56
N SER A 424 14.20 14.61 28.77
CA SER A 424 14.68 13.28 29.20
C SER A 424 13.58 12.22 29.07
N ALA A 425 12.39 12.47 29.65
CA ALA A 425 11.28 11.53 29.59
C ALA A 425 10.81 11.23 28.15
N ALA A 426 10.79 12.26 27.28
CA ALA A 426 10.44 12.11 25.87
C ALA A 426 11.49 11.26 25.12
N TYR A 427 12.78 11.52 25.32
CA TYR A 427 13.84 10.73 24.70
C TYR A 427 13.90 9.30 25.24
N ASP A 428 13.66 9.08 26.53
CA ASP A 428 13.64 7.74 27.13
C ASP A 428 12.50 6.87 26.57
N SER A 429 11.38 7.50 26.20
CA SER A 429 10.24 6.84 25.56
C SER A 429 10.47 6.51 24.07
N LEU A 430 11.60 6.92 23.48
CA LEU A 430 11.93 6.62 22.09
C LEU A 430 12.59 5.25 21.94
N ASN A 431 12.12 4.51 20.94
CA ASN A 431 12.91 3.43 20.36
C ASN A 431 13.86 4.02 19.30
N THR A 432 15.16 4.08 19.63
CA THR A 432 16.17 4.70 18.77
C THR A 432 16.38 3.96 17.45
N SER A 433 16.06 2.66 17.35
CA SER A 433 16.27 1.91 16.10
C SER A 433 15.33 2.34 14.96
N LEU A 434 14.19 2.96 15.30
CA LEU A 434 13.16 3.38 14.33
C LEU A 434 13.41 4.77 13.73
N LEU A 435 14.47 5.46 14.18
CA LEU A 435 14.78 6.83 13.74
C LEU A 435 15.76 6.85 12.56
N PRO A 436 15.78 7.91 11.75
CA PRO A 436 16.86 8.17 10.80
C PRO A 436 18.22 8.23 11.49
N THR A 437 19.29 7.81 10.81
CA THR A 437 20.65 7.71 11.38
C THR A 437 21.16 9.00 12.03
N VAL A 438 20.80 10.16 11.47
CA VAL A 438 21.17 11.47 12.01
C VAL A 438 20.50 11.73 13.37
N ASP A 439 19.20 11.46 13.46
CA ASP A 439 18.43 11.66 14.69
C ASP A 439 18.86 10.68 15.79
N GLN A 440 19.26 9.46 15.41
CA GLN A 440 19.83 8.48 16.34
C GLN A 440 21.07 9.00 17.04
N GLN A 441 22.00 9.59 16.28
CA GLN A 441 23.24 10.15 16.84
C GLN A 441 22.94 11.30 17.80
N LEU A 442 22.03 12.19 17.42
CA LEU A 442 21.61 13.33 18.24
C LEU A 442 21.01 12.85 19.58
N VAL A 443 20.08 11.90 19.54
CA VAL A 443 19.43 11.36 20.75
C VAL A 443 20.45 10.64 21.63
N THR A 444 21.35 9.86 21.04
CA THR A 444 22.39 9.11 21.78
C THR A 444 23.35 10.04 22.51
N LEU A 445 23.70 11.18 21.89
CA LEU A 445 24.54 12.21 22.51
C LEU A 445 23.83 12.90 23.68
N ARG A 446 22.54 13.24 23.52
CA ARG A 446 21.79 14.04 24.51
C ARG A 446 21.32 13.23 25.73
N LYS A 447 20.92 11.96 25.53
CA LYS A 447 20.36 11.09 26.58
C LYS A 447 21.17 11.05 27.89
N PRO A 448 22.48 10.74 27.89
CA PRO A 448 23.22 10.54 29.15
C PRO A 448 23.32 11.82 29.99
N ALA A 449 23.54 12.98 29.34
CA ALA A 449 23.57 14.26 30.04
C ALA A 449 22.19 14.63 30.60
N LEU A 450 21.13 14.43 29.82
CA LEU A 450 19.76 14.73 30.24
C LEU A 450 19.28 13.83 31.38
N ALA A 451 19.68 12.56 31.42
CA ALA A 451 19.35 11.65 32.51
C ALA A 451 19.94 12.13 33.85
N ASN A 452 21.18 12.64 33.84
CA ASN A 452 21.80 13.20 35.04
C ASN A 452 21.11 14.50 35.49
N ILE A 453 20.83 15.40 34.55
CA ILE A 453 20.16 16.67 34.82
C ILE A 453 18.74 16.43 35.35
N SER A 454 17.96 15.55 34.71
CA SER A 454 16.58 15.26 35.11
C SER A 454 16.53 14.63 36.50
N LYS A 455 17.46 13.73 36.84
CA LYS A 455 17.58 13.16 38.18
C LYS A 455 17.83 14.22 39.26
N LEU A 456 18.76 15.15 39.01
CA LEU A 456 19.06 16.24 39.93
C LEU A 456 17.87 17.20 40.05
N GLN A 457 17.26 17.58 38.94
CA GLN A 457 16.11 18.47 38.90
C GLN A 457 14.90 17.88 39.64
N ASN A 458 14.62 16.58 39.47
CA ASN A 458 13.55 15.90 40.20
C ASN A 458 13.85 15.83 41.71
N THR A 459 15.12 15.68 42.09
CA THR A 459 15.52 15.71 43.51
C THR A 459 15.30 17.10 44.11
N ILE A 460 15.67 18.17 43.40
CA ILE A 460 15.43 19.56 43.80
C ILE A 460 13.93 19.82 43.95
N LEU A 461 13.13 19.48 42.93
CA LEU A 461 11.67 19.68 42.96
C LEU A 461 11.00 18.93 44.12
N LEU A 462 11.47 17.72 44.40
CA LEU A 462 10.99 16.92 45.54
C LEU A 462 11.37 17.57 46.86
N GLN A 463 12.62 17.99 47.03
CA GLN A 463 13.09 18.66 48.25
C GLN A 463 12.37 19.99 48.48
N ASP A 464 12.20 20.82 47.45
CA ASP A 464 11.46 22.09 47.53
C ASP A 464 10.01 21.85 47.93
N SER A 465 9.37 20.83 47.37
CA SER A 465 8.00 20.46 47.73
C SER A 465 7.90 20.02 49.20
N LEU A 466 8.84 19.20 49.66
CA LEU A 466 8.90 18.75 51.05
C LEU A 466 9.18 19.90 52.03
N LEU A 467 10.13 20.78 51.70
CA LEU A 467 10.43 21.98 52.49
C LEU A 467 9.24 22.94 52.55
N LYS A 468 8.53 23.12 51.43
CA LYS A 468 7.29 23.90 51.37
C LYS A 468 6.21 23.32 52.28
N ILE A 469 6.04 22.00 52.28
CA ILE A 469 5.09 21.31 53.19
C ILE A 469 5.53 21.45 54.65
N ALA A 470 6.82 21.33 54.95
CA ALA A 470 7.35 21.48 56.29
C ALA A 470 7.16 22.90 56.86
N ALA A 471 7.28 23.92 56.00
CA ALA A 471 7.12 25.33 56.36
C ALA A 471 5.65 25.77 56.56
N MET A 472 4.66 24.96 56.17
CA MET A 472 3.25 25.28 56.39
C MET A 472 2.86 25.14 57.87
N PRO A 473 1.92 25.97 58.37
CA PRO A 473 1.31 25.78 59.69
C PRO A 473 0.74 24.37 59.88
N VAL A 474 0.87 23.83 61.09
CA VAL A 474 0.55 22.41 61.41
C VAL A 474 -0.86 22.01 60.95
N ASP A 475 -1.86 22.87 61.15
CA ASP A 475 -3.25 22.60 60.76
C ASP A 475 -3.42 22.51 59.24
N THR A 476 -2.84 23.46 58.51
CA THR A 476 -2.88 23.48 57.03
C THR A 476 -2.10 22.33 56.42
N ARG A 477 -0.98 21.95 57.03
CA ARG A 477 -0.16 20.80 56.63
C ARG A 477 -0.92 19.50 56.82
N ASN A 478 -1.56 19.30 57.97
CA ASN A 478 -2.35 18.09 58.25
C ASN A 478 -3.57 17.99 57.33
N ALA A 479 -4.24 19.11 57.01
CA ALA A 479 -5.32 19.14 56.04
C ALA A 479 -4.86 18.76 54.62
N LEU A 480 -3.71 19.30 54.17
CA LEU A 480 -3.11 18.96 52.88
C LEU A 480 -2.71 17.47 52.84
N LEU A 481 -2.02 16.96 53.85
CA LEU A 481 -1.63 15.55 53.94
C LEU A 481 -2.84 14.62 53.93
N LYS A 482 -3.89 14.92 54.70
CA LYS A 482 -5.16 14.16 54.67
C LYS A 482 -5.78 14.16 53.27
N LYS A 483 -5.79 15.31 52.58
CA LYS A 483 -6.27 15.41 51.19
C LYS A 483 -5.42 14.57 50.23
N LEU A 484 -4.09 14.60 50.37
CA LEU A 484 -3.15 13.89 49.52
C LEU A 484 -3.27 12.37 49.73
N VAL A 485 -3.37 11.91 50.98
CA VAL A 485 -3.65 10.51 51.33
C VAL A 485 -4.99 10.07 50.75
N ARG A 486 -6.03 10.90 50.85
CA ARG A 486 -7.35 10.61 50.27
C ARG A 486 -7.28 10.48 48.74
N GLN A 487 -6.53 11.35 48.08
CA GLN A 487 -6.32 11.29 46.63
C GLN A 487 -5.56 10.02 46.24
N LEU A 488 -4.46 9.68 46.92
CA LEU A 488 -3.68 8.47 46.66
C LEU A 488 -4.49 7.19 46.91
N ARG A 489 -5.29 7.13 47.99
CA ARG A 489 -6.19 6.00 48.25
C ARG A 489 -7.23 5.84 47.14
N LYS A 490 -7.76 6.95 46.61
CA LYS A 490 -8.70 6.95 45.48
C LYS A 490 -8.04 6.50 44.17
N GLU A 491 -6.81 6.94 43.89
CA GLU A 491 -6.02 6.50 42.72
C GLU A 491 -5.65 5.02 42.79
N GLN A 492 -5.42 4.48 44.00
CA GLN A 492 -5.18 3.05 44.24
C GLN A 492 -6.47 2.20 44.25
N GLY A 493 -7.66 2.81 44.09
CA GLY A 493 -8.94 2.10 44.05
C GLY A 493 -9.45 1.58 45.40
N LEU A 494 -8.85 1.99 46.52
CA LEU A 494 -9.34 1.65 47.86
C LEU A 494 -10.55 2.55 48.20
N LYS A 495 -11.71 1.94 48.49
CA LYS A 495 -12.87 2.66 49.03
C LYS A 495 -12.57 3.13 50.46
N GLU A 496 -13.06 4.33 50.79
CA GLU A 496 -12.92 4.93 52.12
C GLU A 496 -13.42 3.99 53.22
N SER A 497 -12.51 3.49 54.06
CA SER A 497 -12.88 2.91 55.34
C SER A 497 -13.40 4.04 56.23
N ALA A 498 -14.61 3.87 56.75
CA ALA A 498 -15.35 4.84 57.56
C ALA A 498 -14.79 5.04 58.99
N ASP A 499 -13.48 4.86 59.20
CA ASP A 499 -12.84 4.82 60.52
C ASP A 499 -12.03 6.09 60.88
N ASP A 500 -12.07 7.14 60.06
CA ASP A 500 -11.33 8.41 60.31
C ASP A 500 -12.24 9.64 60.55
N LEU A 501 -13.53 9.41 60.83
CA LEU A 501 -14.39 10.45 61.43
C LEU A 501 -14.12 10.50 62.94
N PRO A 502 -13.84 11.67 63.55
CA PRO A 502 -13.68 11.76 65.00
C PRO A 502 -14.95 11.24 65.68
N SER A 503 -14.79 10.25 66.57
CA SER A 503 -15.88 9.71 67.37
C SER A 503 -16.31 10.76 68.40
N ASP A 504 -17.34 11.53 68.06
CA ASP A 504 -18.09 12.26 69.07
C ASP A 504 -19.06 11.28 69.73
N ASN A 505 -19.00 11.26 71.06
CA ASN A 505 -19.85 10.47 71.94
C ASN A 505 -21.33 10.79 71.66
N PHE A 506 -22.02 9.89 70.95
CA PHE A 506 -23.46 9.78 71.02
C PHE A 506 -23.81 8.48 71.72
N ASN A 507 -23.86 8.58 73.05
CA ASN A 507 -24.78 7.81 73.85
C ASN A 507 -26.16 7.92 73.22
N ASN A 508 -26.65 6.82 72.64
CA ASN A 508 -28.08 6.59 72.66
C ASN A 508 -28.35 5.10 72.86
N ASN A 509 -28.51 4.76 74.14
CA ASN A 509 -29.35 3.66 74.55
C ASN A 509 -30.74 3.87 73.95
N GLN A 510 -31.06 3.13 72.90
CA GLN A 510 -32.41 2.62 72.74
C GLN A 510 -32.37 1.31 71.95
N THR A 511 -32.42 0.23 72.71
CA THR A 511 -33.13 -0.98 72.33
C THR A 511 -34.51 -0.60 71.82
N ASP A 512 -34.76 -0.78 70.53
CA ASP A 512 -36.11 -1.04 70.04
C ASP A 512 -36.06 -2.12 68.95
N ASN A 513 -36.49 -3.30 69.37
CA ASN A 513 -37.00 -4.36 68.51
C ASN A 513 -38.13 -3.78 67.66
N SER A 514 -37.82 -3.34 66.44
CA SER A 514 -38.82 -2.98 65.44
C SER A 514 -38.73 -3.94 64.25
N ASN A 515 -39.80 -4.71 64.09
CA ASN A 515 -40.02 -5.65 63.00
C ASN A 515 -39.68 -5.04 61.63
N LEU A 516 -39.01 -5.83 60.77
CA LEU A 516 -38.67 -5.49 59.38
C LEU A 516 -39.86 -5.08 58.49
N PHE A 517 -41.10 -5.28 58.98
CA PHE A 517 -42.34 -5.02 58.25
C PHE A 517 -43.39 -4.31 59.11
N SER A 518 -42.98 -3.37 59.97
CA SER A 518 -43.95 -2.50 60.65
C SER A 518 -44.53 -1.48 59.67
N ASN A 519 -45.86 -1.48 59.62
CA ASN A 519 -46.73 -0.88 58.62
C ASN A 519 -46.89 0.62 58.89
N ASN A 520 -46.30 1.48 58.05
CA ASN A 520 -46.76 2.85 57.85
C ASN A 520 -46.33 3.39 56.48
N ASN A 521 -47.35 3.66 55.66
CA ASN A 521 -47.37 4.48 54.45
C ASN A 521 -46.42 4.13 53.29
N ALA A 522 -47.00 3.40 52.34
CA ALA A 522 -46.87 3.55 50.88
C ALA A 522 -45.46 3.81 50.29
N ALA A 523 -44.85 2.69 49.88
CA ALA A 523 -44.36 2.47 48.52
C ALA A 523 -43.03 3.11 48.09
N ASP A 524 -42.00 3.08 48.94
CA ASP A 524 -40.63 2.93 48.42
C ASP A 524 -40.30 1.44 48.30
N PHE A 525 -40.07 1.00 47.06
CA PHE A 525 -39.60 -0.34 46.72
C PHE A 525 -38.43 -0.73 47.63
N TYR A 526 -38.39 -1.96 48.16
CA TYR A 526 -37.38 -2.42 49.15
C TYR A 526 -35.94 -2.04 48.78
N PHE A 527 -35.59 -2.08 47.48
CA PHE A 527 -34.25 -1.73 46.99
C PHE A 527 -33.97 -0.24 46.81
N ALA A 528 -34.99 0.62 46.91
CA ALA A 528 -34.88 2.08 46.88
C ALA A 528 -34.52 2.67 48.26
N ASN A 529 -34.86 1.98 49.35
CA ASN A 529 -34.50 2.41 50.70
C ASN A 529 -33.05 2.00 51.03
N ASN A 530 -32.11 2.95 50.95
CA ASN A 530 -30.69 2.74 51.26
C ASN A 530 -30.45 2.20 52.68
N GLY A 531 -31.29 2.56 53.66
CA GLY A 531 -31.18 2.07 55.04
C GLY A 531 -31.47 0.57 55.13
N VAL A 532 -32.56 0.11 54.51
CA VAL A 532 -32.94 -1.31 54.49
C VAL A 532 -31.96 -2.14 53.64
N LYS A 533 -31.50 -1.59 52.50
CA LYS A 533 -30.49 -2.23 51.64
C LYS A 533 -29.16 -2.44 52.36
N SER A 534 -28.71 -1.45 53.15
CA SER A 534 -27.48 -1.59 53.95
C SER A 534 -27.61 -2.67 55.02
N ARG A 535 -28.73 -2.73 55.76
CA ARG A 535 -28.96 -3.79 56.76
C ARG A 535 -29.08 -5.18 56.13
N GLY A 536 -29.80 -5.30 55.01
CA GLY A 536 -29.93 -6.56 54.27
C GLY A 536 -28.59 -7.06 53.74
N PHE A 537 -27.70 -6.16 53.31
CA PHE A 537 -26.33 -6.50 52.93
C PHE A 537 -25.53 -7.03 54.13
N THR A 538 -25.62 -6.37 55.30
CA THR A 538 -24.91 -6.82 56.50
C THR A 538 -25.42 -8.19 56.98
N GLU A 539 -26.74 -8.42 56.97
CA GLU A 539 -27.35 -9.69 57.35
C GLU A 539 -27.00 -10.81 56.34
N PHE A 540 -27.01 -10.50 55.05
CA PHE A 540 -26.59 -11.42 54.00
C PHE A 540 -25.13 -11.85 54.18
N LYS A 541 -24.24 -10.89 54.42
CA LYS A 541 -22.82 -11.15 54.67
C LYS A 541 -22.62 -11.94 55.97
N ALA A 542 -23.40 -11.67 57.02
CA ALA A 542 -23.36 -12.44 58.26
C ALA A 542 -23.81 -13.91 58.06
N LYS A 543 -24.82 -14.14 57.22
CA LYS A 543 -25.39 -15.49 57.01
C LYS A 543 -24.63 -16.31 55.97
N TRP A 544 -24.10 -15.68 54.93
CA TRP A 544 -23.53 -16.36 53.77
C TRP A 544 -22.05 -16.05 53.52
N GLY A 545 -21.47 -15.04 54.17
CA GLY A 545 -20.12 -14.54 53.89
C GLY A 545 -20.04 -13.68 52.63
N ASP A 546 -18.82 -13.33 52.21
CA ASP A 546 -18.58 -12.63 50.95
C ASP A 546 -18.73 -13.61 49.78
N ARG A 547 -19.85 -13.52 49.06
CA ARG A 547 -20.14 -14.34 47.87
C ARG A 547 -20.02 -13.48 46.59
N PRO A 548 -19.33 -13.96 45.55
CA PRO A 548 -19.28 -13.26 44.27
C PRO A 548 -20.63 -13.31 43.56
N ASP A 549 -20.87 -12.36 42.66
CA ASP A 549 -22.11 -12.24 41.89
C ASP A 549 -22.14 -13.26 40.75
N VAL A 550 -22.56 -14.48 41.08
CA VAL A 550 -22.59 -15.63 40.15
C VAL A 550 -23.89 -16.41 40.27
N ASP A 551 -24.34 -16.98 39.16
CA ASP A 551 -25.53 -17.84 39.15
C ASP A 551 -25.37 -19.02 40.11
N ASN A 552 -26.43 -19.33 40.85
CA ASN A 552 -26.41 -20.34 41.92
C ASN A 552 -25.40 -20.06 43.05
N TRP A 553 -25.11 -18.79 43.38
CA TRP A 553 -24.21 -18.37 44.47
C TRP A 553 -24.44 -19.05 45.83
N ARG A 554 -25.63 -19.63 46.06
CA ARG A 554 -25.95 -20.42 47.25
C ARG A 554 -25.21 -21.77 47.33
N ARG A 555 -24.71 -22.30 46.21
CA ARG A 555 -23.96 -23.56 46.16
C ARG A 555 -22.45 -23.25 46.12
N MET A 556 -21.73 -23.65 47.16
CA MET A 556 -20.29 -23.39 47.29
C MET A 556 -19.47 -23.91 46.10
N ALA A 557 -19.86 -25.05 45.52
CA ALA A 557 -19.22 -25.64 44.34
C ALA A 557 -19.43 -24.84 43.03
N ALA A 558 -20.41 -23.93 42.97
CA ALA A 558 -20.57 -23.01 41.85
C ALA A 558 -19.66 -21.79 42.01
N VAL A 559 -19.44 -21.35 43.25
CA VAL A 559 -18.56 -20.22 43.61
C VAL A 559 -17.08 -20.57 43.40
N GLU A 560 -16.64 -21.78 43.75
CA GLU A 560 -15.26 -22.24 43.53
C GLU A 560 -14.87 -22.30 42.05
N ARG A 561 -15.79 -22.75 41.18
CA ARG A 561 -15.54 -22.81 39.73
C ARG A 561 -15.28 -21.44 39.12
N THR A 562 -15.97 -20.40 39.60
CA THR A 562 -15.74 -19.05 39.12
C THR A 562 -14.47 -18.44 39.71
N ILE A 563 -14.15 -18.70 40.98
CA ILE A 563 -12.88 -18.24 41.58
C ILE A 563 -11.68 -18.80 40.82
N GLN A 564 -11.74 -20.06 40.36
CA GLN A 564 -10.69 -20.64 39.50
C GLN A 564 -10.58 -19.97 38.12
N SER A 565 -11.69 -19.46 37.57
CA SER A 565 -11.68 -18.76 36.27
C SER A 565 -11.09 -17.34 36.34
N PHE A 566 -10.97 -16.74 37.53
CA PHE A 566 -10.43 -15.40 37.75
C PHE A 566 -8.91 -15.36 38.04
N GLN A 567 -8.21 -16.50 38.03
CA GLN A 567 -6.73 -16.55 38.04
C GLN A 567 -6.18 -17.06 36.70
N PRO A 568 -5.86 -16.18 35.74
CA PRO A 568 -4.99 -16.54 34.63
C PRO A 568 -3.52 -16.43 35.05
N ASN A 569 -2.79 -17.55 34.98
CA ASN A 569 -1.33 -17.71 34.86
C ASN A 569 -0.42 -16.60 35.44
N MET A 570 0.13 -16.88 36.64
CA MET A 570 1.49 -16.47 37.00
C MET A 570 2.37 -17.74 36.93
N GLN A 571 3.04 -17.98 35.81
CA GLN A 571 3.99 -19.09 35.67
C GLN A 571 5.44 -18.62 35.85
N GLN A 572 6.22 -19.46 36.55
CA GLN A 572 7.67 -19.63 36.48
C GLN A 572 8.58 -18.48 36.98
N ASN A 573 9.12 -18.64 38.20
CA ASN A 573 10.58 -18.59 38.41
C ASN A 573 10.96 -19.00 39.83
N SER A 574 11.36 -20.26 40.02
CA SER A 574 12.30 -20.67 41.06
C SER A 574 12.70 -22.13 40.82
N ASP A 575 13.70 -22.36 39.99
CA ASP A 575 14.56 -23.54 40.11
C ASP A 575 15.94 -23.21 39.53
N ALA A 576 16.76 -22.62 40.40
CA ALA A 576 18.21 -22.57 40.27
C ALA A 576 18.80 -22.42 41.67
N LEU A 577 19.12 -23.53 42.34
CA LEU A 577 20.31 -23.74 43.18
C LEU A 577 20.20 -25.05 44.00
N ALA A 578 21.31 -25.81 43.99
CA ALA A 578 21.58 -27.11 44.61
C ALA A 578 21.07 -28.34 43.82
N ASP A 579 21.86 -29.36 43.45
CA ASP A 579 23.09 -29.84 44.09
C ASP A 579 24.00 -30.63 43.11
N ASN A 580 25.22 -30.84 43.58
CA ASN A 580 26.43 -31.33 42.92
C ASN A 580 26.45 -32.85 42.60
N LYS A 581 27.01 -33.16 41.41
CA LYS A 581 27.97 -34.27 41.10
C LYS A 581 27.48 -35.73 40.91
N PRO A 582 28.30 -36.61 40.27
CA PRO A 582 28.05 -37.12 38.93
C PRO A 582 27.79 -38.64 38.86
N GLY A 583 27.34 -39.10 37.70
CA GLY A 583 27.02 -40.50 37.44
C GLY A 583 28.21 -41.46 37.41
N SER A 584 27.93 -42.69 37.86
CA SER A 584 28.43 -43.93 37.28
C SER A 584 27.40 -45.04 37.51
N ASP A 585 27.44 -45.99 36.59
CA ASP A 585 26.95 -47.36 36.69
C ASP A 585 25.57 -47.72 36.10
N ASN A 586 25.72 -48.46 34.99
CA ASN A 586 24.77 -49.34 34.35
C ASN A 586 24.33 -50.50 35.25
N ALA A 587 23.25 -51.14 34.79
CA ALA A 587 22.84 -52.53 35.02
C ALA A 587 21.87 -52.80 36.18
N ASP A 588 20.60 -53.05 35.80
CA ASP A 588 19.83 -54.28 36.05
C ASP A 588 18.34 -53.93 35.83
N ILE A 589 17.69 -54.38 34.75
CA ILE A 589 17.01 -55.68 34.64
C ILE A 589 16.20 -56.02 35.90
N THR A 590 14.88 -55.83 35.84
CA THR A 590 13.90 -56.94 35.95
C THR A 590 12.49 -56.48 35.57
N MET A 591 11.79 -57.42 34.94
CA MET A 591 10.39 -57.38 34.52
C MET A 591 9.42 -57.70 35.68
N GLU A 592 8.13 -57.62 35.34
CA GLU A 592 6.94 -58.19 36.02
C GLU A 592 6.33 -57.24 37.06
N THR A 593 5.07 -56.82 36.96
CA THR A 593 3.84 -57.36 36.31
C THR A 593 2.92 -56.24 35.87
#